data_AF-A0A952XCM4-F1
#
_entry.id   AF-A0A952XCM4-F1
#
_cell.length_a   1.000
_cell.length_b   1.000
_cell.length_c   1.000
_cell.angle_alpha   90.00
_cell.angle_beta   90.00
_cell.angle_gamma   90.00
#
_symmetry.space_group_name_H-M   'P 1'
#
loop_
_entity.id
_entity.type
_entity.pdbx_description
1 polymer ?
#
loop_
_entity_poly.entity_id
_entity_poly.type
_entity_poly.pdbx_seq_one_letter_code
_entity_poly.pdbx_strand_id
1 'polypeptide(L)'
;MARIFGTFALLIREGSSLIFAALIWFVFWGGYAPALETPEQTFNLAVLAGLIAIGYLSLQALAVVNQPVGQETRFLVDIMLSLVPLALVAYAAVQHINGASELPYHLAGILWLFGAVAVSDVVINTWMGLKLNKLASDMVIMK
;
A
#
# COMPACT_ATOMS: atom_id res chain seq x y z
N MET A 1 22.14 -12.86 -14.55
CA MET A 1 21.91 -11.78 -13.57
C MET A 1 20.57 -11.06 -13.74
N ALA A 2 20.13 -10.68 -14.94
CA ALA A 2 18.87 -9.92 -15.14
C ALA A 2 17.58 -10.61 -14.63
N ARG A 3 17.47 -11.95 -14.72
CA ARG A 3 16.28 -12.69 -14.24
C ARG A 3 16.11 -12.69 -12.72
N ILE A 4 17.21 -12.68 -11.96
CA ILE A 4 17.16 -12.71 -10.48
C ILE A 4 16.61 -11.38 -9.95
N PHE A 5 17.04 -10.25 -10.53
CA PHE A 5 16.50 -8.93 -10.20
C PHE A 5 15.01 -8.83 -10.55
N GLY A 6 14.56 -9.41 -11.66
CA GLY A 6 13.14 -9.42 -12.04
C GLY A 6 12.25 -10.18 -11.07
N THR A 7 12.69 -11.35 -10.58
CA THR A 7 11.93 -12.14 -9.60
C THR A 7 11.94 -11.49 -8.21
N PHE A 8 13.07 -10.90 -7.81
CA PHE A 8 13.18 -10.20 -6.53
C PHE A 8 12.31 -8.94 -6.51
N ALA A 9 12.28 -8.19 -7.62
CA ALA A 9 11.39 -7.04 -7.80
C ALA A 9 9.91 -7.44 -7.79
N LEU A 10 9.55 -8.59 -8.36
CA LEU A 10 8.18 -9.15 -8.27
C LEU A 10 7.78 -9.45 -6.83
N LEU A 11 8.64 -10.16 -6.11
CA LEU A 11 8.36 -10.60 -4.74
C LEU A 11 8.26 -9.42 -3.77
N ILE A 12 9.10 -8.41 -3.96
CA ILE A 12 9.01 -7.14 -3.21
C ILE A 12 7.72 -6.41 -3.57
N ARG A 13 7.36 -6.31 -4.85
CA ARG A 13 6.17 -5.57 -5.28
C ARG A 13 4.88 -6.19 -4.77
N GLU A 14 4.61 -7.42 -5.20
CA GLU A 14 3.38 -8.13 -4.87
C GLU A 14 3.33 -8.48 -3.37
N GLY A 15 4.48 -8.85 -2.81
CA GLY A 15 4.60 -9.14 -1.39
C GLY A 15 4.42 -7.92 -0.50
N SER A 16 4.88 -6.73 -0.91
CA SER A 16 4.75 -5.53 -0.07
C SER A 16 3.30 -5.13 0.18
N SER A 17 2.43 -5.18 -0.84
CA SER A 17 1.00 -4.88 -0.67
C SER A 17 0.32 -5.90 0.24
N LEU A 18 0.68 -7.18 0.13
CA LEU A 18 0.16 -8.23 1.00
C LEU A 18 0.67 -8.11 2.44
N ILE A 19 1.95 -7.78 2.63
CA ILE A 19 2.54 -7.52 3.95
C ILE A 19 1.87 -6.31 4.59
N PHE A 20 1.67 -5.24 3.83
CA PHE A 20 1.01 -4.04 4.32
C PHE A 20 -0.47 -4.30 4.66
N ALA A 21 -1.17 -5.07 3.84
CA ALA A 21 -2.53 -5.53 4.14
C ALA A 21 -2.59 -6.39 5.40
N ALA A 22 -1.66 -7.35 5.56
CA ALA A 22 -1.57 -8.18 6.76
C ALA A 22 -1.27 -7.34 8.01
N LEU A 23 -0.43 -6.31 7.89
CA LEU A 23 -0.16 -5.36 8.97
C LEU A 23 -1.41 -4.57 9.34
N ILE A 24 -2.13 -4.00 8.37
CA ILE A 24 -3.40 -3.30 8.62
C ILE A 24 -4.36 -4.23 9.34
N TRP A 25 -4.50 -5.46 8.86
CA TRP A 25 -5.36 -6.46 9.49
C TRP A 25 -4.93 -6.73 10.94
N PHE A 26 -3.64 -6.91 11.18
CA PHE A 26 -3.09 -7.16 12.50
C PHE A 26 -3.32 -5.98 13.47
N VAL A 27 -3.14 -4.74 13.00
CA VAL A 27 -3.33 -3.54 13.82
C VAL A 27 -4.78 -3.35 14.27
N PHE A 28 -5.75 -3.62 13.40
CA PHE A 28 -7.17 -3.35 13.70
C PHE A 28 -7.96 -4.57 14.19
N TRP A 29 -7.54 -5.80 13.85
CA TRP A 29 -8.26 -7.03 14.19
C TRP A 29 -7.37 -8.13 14.80
N GLY A 30 -6.06 -7.94 14.89
CA GLY A 30 -5.13 -8.94 15.42
C GLY A 30 -5.19 -9.14 16.95
N GLY A 31 -6.11 -8.46 17.64
CA GLY A 31 -6.27 -8.56 19.10
C GLY A 31 -5.20 -7.84 19.91
N TYR A 32 -4.24 -7.18 19.26
CA TYR A 32 -3.19 -6.40 19.91
C TYR A 32 -3.61 -4.91 19.93
N ALA A 33 -4.46 -4.53 20.88
CA ALA A 33 -4.69 -3.13 21.19
C ALA A 33 -3.63 -2.69 22.22
N PRO A 34 -2.53 -2.00 21.83
CA PRO A 34 -1.54 -1.57 22.79
C PRO A 34 -2.21 -0.62 23.79
N ALA A 35 -2.13 -0.95 25.08
CA ALA A 35 -2.52 -0.03 26.15
C ALA A 35 -1.46 1.07 26.22
N LEU A 36 -1.69 2.17 25.50
CA LEU A 36 -0.79 3.32 25.51
C LEU A 36 -1.20 4.23 26.67
N GLU A 37 -0.38 4.23 27.72
CA GLU A 37 -0.64 4.97 28.96
C GLU A 37 0.00 6.36 28.94
N THR A 38 1.00 6.58 28.07
CA THR A 38 1.73 7.84 27.99
C THR A 38 1.67 8.49 26.61
N PRO A 39 1.73 9.84 26.54
CA PRO A 39 1.84 10.56 25.26
C PRO A 39 3.07 10.15 24.44
N GLU A 40 4.18 9.84 25.11
CA GLU A 40 5.42 9.39 24.46
C GLU A 40 5.24 8.05 23.74
N GLN A 41 4.55 7.08 24.36
CA GLN A 41 4.24 5.80 23.72
C GLN A 41 3.35 5.99 22.48
N THR A 42 2.38 6.90 22.57
CA THR A 42 1.52 7.25 21.43
C THR A 42 2.33 7.88 20.29
N PHE A 43 3.22 8.80 20.62
CA PHE A 43 4.11 9.43 19.64
C PHE A 43 5.00 8.40 18.95
N ASN A 44 5.64 7.51 19.73
CA ASN A 44 6.51 6.47 19.18
C ASN A 44 5.75 5.51 18.25
N LEU A 45 4.51 5.15 18.58
CA LEU A 45 3.67 4.33 17.71
C LEU A 45 3.33 5.05 16.40
N ALA A 46 2.97 6.34 16.47
CA ALA A 46 2.69 7.15 15.29
C ALA A 46 3.94 7.30 14.38
N VAL A 47 5.12 7.51 14.97
CA VAL A 47 6.40 7.54 14.25
C VAL A 47 6.67 6.21 13.56
N LEU A 48 6.50 5.09 14.27
CA LEU A 48 6.69 3.76 13.69
C LEU A 48 5.73 3.52 12.52
N ALA A 49 4.46 3.85 12.68
CA ALA A 49 3.47 3.76 11.60
C ALA A 49 3.86 4.63 10.40
N GLY A 50 4.36 5.85 10.62
CA GLY A 50 4.89 6.73 9.58
C GLY A 50 6.09 6.14 8.83
N LEU A 51 7.05 5.54 9.54
CA LEU A 51 8.21 4.89 8.93
C LEU A 51 7.80 3.70 8.07
N ILE A 52 6.86 2.88 8.54
CA ILE A 52 6.31 1.76 7.76
C ILE A 52 5.62 2.27 6.49
N ALA A 53 4.80 3.31 6.61
CA ALA A 53 4.11 3.93 5.48
C ALA A 53 5.07 4.45 4.41
N ILE A 54 6.13 5.16 4.81
CA ILE A 54 7.17 5.65 3.91
C ILE A 54 7.91 4.48 3.25
N GLY A 55 8.24 3.45 4.03
CA GLY A 55 8.89 2.24 3.52
C GLY A 55 8.02 1.56 2.45
N TYR A 56 6.74 1.36 2.74
CA TYR A 56 5.78 0.80 1.79
C TYR A 56 5.70 1.58 0.49
N LEU A 57 5.48 2.90 0.55
CA LEU A 57 5.41 3.74 -0.65
C LEU A 57 6.72 3.76 -1.43
N SER A 58 7.87 3.70 -0.73
CA SER A 58 9.18 3.64 -1.38
C SER A 58 9.39 2.33 -2.13
N LEU A 59 8.94 1.20 -1.57
CA LEU A 59 8.94 -0.09 -2.25
C LEU A 59 8.04 -0.07 -3.48
N GLN A 60 6.85 0.53 -3.37
CA GLN A 60 5.92 0.66 -4.50
C GLN A 60 6.47 1.56 -5.61
N ALA A 61 7.07 2.69 -5.26
CA ALA A 61 7.74 3.56 -6.23
C ALA A 61 8.89 2.81 -6.95
N LEU A 62 9.71 2.06 -6.21
CA LEU A 62 10.79 1.26 -6.79
C LEU A 62 10.27 0.18 -7.73
N ALA A 63 9.18 -0.47 -7.33
CA ALA A 63 8.48 -1.49 -8.11
C ALA A 63 7.98 -0.96 -9.46
N VAL A 64 7.40 0.24 -9.46
CA VAL A 64 6.88 0.90 -10.67
C VAL A 64 8.00 1.29 -11.63
N VAL A 65 9.11 1.84 -11.12
CA VAL A 65 10.25 2.25 -11.97
C VAL A 65 10.89 1.05 -12.69
N ASN A 66 10.85 -0.14 -12.09
CA ASN A 66 11.43 -1.35 -12.66
C ASN A 66 10.46 -2.17 -13.54
N GLN A 67 9.28 -1.63 -13.85
CA GLN A 67 8.27 -2.34 -14.62
C GLN A 67 8.61 -2.34 -16.13
N PRO A 68 8.58 -3.52 -16.81
CA PRO A 68 8.75 -3.58 -18.25
C PRO A 68 7.56 -2.95 -19.00
N VAL A 69 7.86 -2.20 -20.05
CA VAL A 69 6.88 -1.54 -20.92
C VAL A 69 6.09 -2.59 -21.72
N GLY A 70 4.75 -2.49 -21.77
CA GLY A 70 3.88 -3.33 -22.62
C GLY A 70 3.34 -4.62 -21.99
N GLN A 71 3.36 -4.78 -20.66
CA GLN A 71 2.73 -5.93 -19.97
C GLN A 71 1.39 -5.54 -19.31
N GLU A 72 0.31 -5.53 -20.09
CA GLU A 72 -1.04 -5.15 -19.62
C GLU A 72 -1.58 -6.05 -18.49
N THR A 73 -1.42 -7.37 -18.60
CA THR A 73 -1.87 -8.32 -17.56
C THR A 73 -1.23 -8.02 -16.21
N ARG A 74 0.03 -7.56 -16.23
CA ARG A 74 0.81 -7.32 -15.02
C ARG A 74 0.38 -6.03 -14.31
N PHE A 75 0.00 -5.01 -15.07
CA PHE A 75 -0.61 -3.80 -14.53
C PHE A 75 -1.95 -4.08 -13.81
N LEU A 76 -2.79 -4.97 -14.37
CA LEU A 76 -4.05 -5.34 -13.73
C LEU A 76 -3.84 -6.02 -12.37
N VAL A 77 -2.85 -6.92 -12.28
CA VAL A 77 -2.47 -7.58 -11.01
C VAL A 77 -2.01 -6.55 -9.98
N ASP A 78 -1.21 -5.57 -10.38
CA ASP A 78 -0.71 -4.54 -9.46
C ASP A 78 -1.83 -3.70 -8.86
N ILE A 79 -2.78 -3.29 -9.69
CA ILE A 79 -3.96 -2.57 -9.20
C ILE A 79 -4.75 -3.47 -8.25
N MET A 80 -5.03 -4.72 -8.63
CA MET A 80 -5.79 -5.64 -7.78
C MET A 80 -5.14 -5.82 -6.41
N LEU A 81 -3.82 -5.94 -6.35
CA LEU A 81 -3.07 -6.07 -5.10
C LEU A 81 -3.04 -4.77 -4.29
N SER A 82 -2.93 -3.62 -4.94
CA SER A 82 -2.98 -2.29 -4.30
C SER A 82 -4.37 -1.98 -3.71
N LEU A 83 -5.43 -2.55 -4.31
CA LEU A 83 -6.79 -2.45 -3.78
C LEU A 83 -7.01 -3.23 -2.48
N VAL A 84 -6.20 -4.26 -2.18
CA VAL A 84 -6.35 -5.06 -0.95
C VAL A 84 -6.13 -4.22 0.32
N PRO A 85 -4.98 -3.53 0.52
CA PRO A 85 -4.81 -2.68 1.69
C PRO A 85 -5.82 -1.52 1.71
N LEU A 86 -6.20 -0.98 0.56
CA LEU A 86 -7.22 0.06 0.48
C LEU A 86 -8.58 -0.44 0.98
N ALA A 87 -9.00 -1.64 0.57
CA ALA A 87 -10.27 -2.23 1.01
C ALA A 87 -10.29 -2.48 2.52
N LEU A 88 -9.18 -2.96 3.10
CA LEU A 88 -9.06 -3.16 4.54
C LEU A 88 -9.17 -1.84 5.31
N VAL A 89 -8.48 -0.80 4.88
CA VAL A 89 -8.57 0.52 5.53
C VAL A 89 -9.95 1.13 5.36
N ALA A 90 -10.56 1.03 4.17
CA ALA A 90 -11.92 1.50 3.92
C ALA A 90 -12.93 0.78 4.84
N TYR A 91 -12.78 -0.53 5.01
CA TYR A 91 -13.62 -1.30 5.91
C TYR A 91 -13.44 -0.88 7.38
N ALA A 92 -12.21 -0.69 7.85
CA ALA A 92 -11.95 -0.14 9.19
C ALA A 92 -12.54 1.26 9.37
N ALA A 93 -12.43 2.14 8.37
CA ALA A 93 -13.00 3.48 8.40
C ALA A 93 -14.53 3.45 8.49
N VAL A 94 -15.19 2.58 7.72
CA VAL A 94 -16.65 2.40 7.81
C VAL A 94 -17.07 1.91 9.19
N GLN A 95 -16.36 0.93 9.76
CA GLN A 95 -16.65 0.47 11.13
C GLN A 95 -16.46 1.58 12.17
N HIS A 96 -15.42 2.39 12.03
CA HIS A 96 -15.15 3.51 12.92
C HIS A 96 -16.26 4.58 12.86
N ILE A 97 -16.64 4.98 11.63
CA ILE A 97 -17.67 6.02 11.41
C ILE A 97 -19.04 5.55 11.92
N ASN A 98 -19.36 4.26 11.75
CA ASN A 98 -20.62 3.70 12.21
C ASN A 98 -20.66 3.44 13.73
N GLY A 99 -19.58 3.75 14.47
CA GLY A 99 -19.47 3.46 15.90
C GLY A 99 -19.42 1.96 16.23
N ALA A 100 -19.22 1.10 15.24
CA ALA A 100 -19.10 -0.35 15.43
C ALA A 100 -17.76 -0.74 16.07
N SER A 101 -16.75 0.14 15.99
CA SER A 101 -15.49 0.02 16.72
C SER A 101 -15.18 1.30 17.50
N GLU A 102 -15.06 1.18 18.82
CA GLU A 102 -14.48 2.22 19.68
C GLU A 102 -12.96 2.22 19.49
N LEU A 103 -12.50 2.76 18.37
CA LEU A 103 -11.07 2.95 18.12
C LEU A 103 -10.55 4.09 19.00
N PRO A 104 -9.52 3.84 19.84
CA PRO A 104 -8.80 4.91 20.52
C PRO A 104 -8.29 5.95 19.52
N TYR A 105 -8.18 7.22 19.96
CA TYR A 105 -7.79 8.33 19.09
C TYR A 105 -6.47 8.09 18.33
N HIS A 106 -5.52 7.39 18.94
CA HIS A 106 -4.23 7.08 18.33
C HIS A 106 -4.34 6.05 17.21
N LEU A 107 -5.19 5.03 17.36
CA LEU A 107 -5.47 4.06 16.29
C LEU A 107 -6.31 4.69 15.17
N ALA A 108 -7.19 5.64 15.49
CA ALA A 108 -7.89 6.43 14.49
C ALA A 108 -6.92 7.28 13.65
N GLY A 109 -5.91 7.90 14.27
CA GLY A 109 -4.86 8.62 13.54
C GLY A 109 -4.07 7.71 12.58
N ILE A 110 -3.71 6.50 13.04
CA ILE A 110 -3.01 5.50 12.21
C ILE A 110 -3.89 5.01 11.06
N LEU A 111 -5.19 4.84 11.29
CA LEU A 111 -6.16 4.49 10.26
C LEU A 111 -6.15 5.49 9.11
N TRP A 112 -6.25 6.78 9.42
CA TRP A 112 -6.25 7.83 8.40
C TRP A 112 -4.91 7.93 7.67
N LEU A 113 -3.79 7.77 8.40
CA LEU A 113 -2.45 7.71 7.80
C LEU A 113 -2.33 6.55 6.80
N PHE A 114 -2.68 5.33 7.22
CA PHE A 114 -2.64 4.15 6.34
C PHE A 114 -3.63 4.28 5.18
N GLY A 115 -4.77 4.95 5.38
CA GLY A 115 -5.72 5.25 4.32
C GLY A 115 -5.13 6.16 3.26
N ALA A 116 -4.49 7.26 3.66
CA ALA A 116 -3.81 8.17 2.74
C ALA A 116 -2.72 7.45 1.93
N VAL A 117 -1.99 6.54 2.58
CA VAL A 117 -0.93 5.73 1.96
C VAL A 117 -1.52 4.74 0.95
N ALA A 118 -2.57 4.01 1.31
CA ALA A 118 -3.22 3.05 0.41
C ALA A 118 -3.84 3.75 -0.81
N VAL A 119 -4.46 4.93 -0.62
CA VAL A 119 -4.96 5.75 -1.74
C VAL A 119 -3.81 6.19 -2.64
N SER A 120 -2.71 6.69 -2.06
CA SER A 120 -1.54 7.14 -2.82
C SER A 120 -0.95 6.01 -3.65
N ASP A 121 -0.86 4.80 -3.10
CA ASP A 121 -0.39 3.62 -3.80
C ASP A 121 -1.26 3.26 -5.02
N VAL A 122 -2.59 3.23 -4.85
CA VAL A 122 -3.52 2.98 -5.97
C VAL A 122 -3.38 4.05 -7.04
N VAL A 123 -3.26 5.32 -6.66
CA VAL A 123 -3.07 6.42 -7.60
C VAL A 123 -1.75 6.28 -8.37
N ILE A 124 -0.64 5.98 -7.67
CA ILE A 124 0.68 5.77 -8.28
C ILE A 124 0.61 4.63 -9.29
N ASN A 125 0.08 3.47 -8.91
CA ASN A 125 -0.02 2.31 -9.79
C ASN A 125 -0.89 2.60 -11.01
N THR A 126 -2.03 3.27 -10.81
CA THR A 126 -2.97 3.62 -11.89
C THR A 126 -2.35 4.60 -12.88
N TRP A 127 -1.80 5.73 -12.39
CA TRP A 127 -1.25 6.77 -13.26
C TRP A 127 -0.03 6.28 -14.04
N MET A 128 0.85 5.53 -13.39
CA MET A 128 2.09 5.06 -14.03
C MET A 128 1.81 3.96 -15.03
N GLY A 129 0.87 3.05 -14.74
CA GLY A 129 0.46 2.04 -15.73
C GLY A 129 -0.17 2.65 -16.99
N LEU A 130 -1.01 3.69 -16.85
CA LEU A 130 -1.56 4.41 -18.00
C LEU A 130 -0.45 5.04 -18.87
N LYS A 131 0.56 5.65 -18.25
CA LYS A 131 1.70 6.23 -18.98
C LYS A 131 2.51 5.16 -19.72
N LEU A 132 2.77 4.02 -19.08
CA LEU A 132 3.52 2.92 -19.70
C LEU A 132 2.75 2.28 -20.86
N ASN A 133 1.43 2.13 -20.74
CA ASN A 133 0.59 1.62 -21.84
C ASN A 133 0.58 2.58 -23.03
N LYS A 134 0.54 3.89 -22.80
CA LYS A 134 0.65 4.89 -23.87
C LYS A 134 2.00 4.83 -24.58
N LEU A 135 3.10 4.68 -23.84
CA LEU A 135 4.43 4.52 -24.44
C LEU A 135 4.53 3.24 -25.28
N ALA A 136 3.92 2.15 -24.82
CA ALA A 136 3.87 0.90 -25.56
C ALA A 136 3.09 1.04 -26.88
N SER A 137 1.92 1.71 -26.86
CA SER A 137 1.15 1.95 -28.08
C SER A 137 1.90 2.84 -29.07
N ASP A 138 2.54 3.89 -28.60
CA ASP A 138 3.29 4.82 -29.45
C ASP A 138 4.49 4.12 -30.12
N MET A 139 5.17 3.21 -29.41
CA MET A 139 6.26 2.41 -29.97
C MET A 139 5.82 1.41 -31.05
N VAL A 140 4.58 0.92 -30.99
CA VAL A 140 4.01 0.03 -32.03
C VAL A 140 3.66 0.83 -33.28
N ILE A 141 3.15 2.05 -33.14
CA ILE A 141 2.77 2.92 -34.27
C ILE A 141 3.98 3.44 -35.05
N MET A 142 5.15 3.57 -34.41
CA MET A 142 6.39 4.03 -35.05
C MET A 142 7.17 2.93 -35.79
N LYS A 143 6.71 1.68 -35.78
CA LYS A 143 7.27 0.56 -36.55
C LYS A 143 6.48 0.34 -37.83
#